data_AF-A0A7K3EYD3-F1
#
_entry.id   AF-A0A7K3EYD3-F1
#
_cell.length_a   1.000
_cell.length_b   1.000
_cell.length_c   1.000
_cell.angle_alpha   90.00
_cell.angle_beta   90.00
_cell.angle_gamma   90.00
#
_symmetry.space_group_name_H-M   'P 1'
#
loop_
_entity.id
_entity.type
_entity.pdbx_description
1 polymer ?
#
loop_
_entity_poly.entity_id
_entity_poly.type
_entity_poly.pdbx_seq_one_letter_code
_entity_poly.pdbx_strand_id
1 'polypeptide(L)'
;MTAAVAAGARPGTSRPLAGTGILLRFALRRDRVMIPVWVAVNALMVLSMPGTLEGLYGTAAERAGLVRQMETNSSLRAMVGPLFDDGTGALTAWRVGVYAAALAAVTSLLVVVRHTRDEEESGRQEVVASGMVGRRASLTAALLAAGAANAALALVVTAGLAGLGAAGAVAFGLGVAGVGMLFATMAAIAAQLTESARLARGLTAGVLGGAFVLRAAGDSATADGSSVLTWLSPLGWLENLRPFAGERWWVLGLLAGAAVAQGAVAFLLAGRRDLGMSFLPTRPGPAAGRLATAGALAWRLQRGAVAGWSAGFLLAGLVYGGMTEGAAELVGDNEQARGIIERMGGQAAISDAFVSAMIGMLGLVAALHVVSSVLRLSGEETSGRAEPVLAGAVGRLRWAAGHLVVAFSGAALVMLLAGAGFAAGHGRDAGAILGACLVQVPAVWVVGGVAVLLHGLLPRAAAAAWAVAGAVLLLGWVGPALDVPQAVLDVSPFGHLPKLPGGEMRWPPVLVLLLIAGVLVAVGLAGLRRRDMST
;
A
#
# COMPACT_ATOMS: atom_id res chain seq x y z
N MET A 1 -16.36 -45.19 57.81
CA MET A 1 -15.23 -45.00 56.89
C MET A 1 -15.65 -44.08 55.76
N THR A 2 -15.40 -42.78 55.92
CA THR A 2 -15.62 -41.75 54.89
C THR A 2 -14.26 -41.44 54.26
N ALA A 3 -14.04 -41.94 53.04
CA ALA A 3 -12.85 -41.60 52.27
C ALA A 3 -13.11 -40.34 51.44
N ALA A 4 -12.45 -39.25 51.82
CA ALA A 4 -12.37 -38.03 51.04
C ALA A 4 -11.56 -38.28 49.76
N VAL A 5 -12.18 -38.12 48.59
CA VAL A 5 -11.44 -37.96 47.33
C VAL A 5 -11.18 -36.47 47.15
N ALA A 6 -10.09 -36.01 47.77
CA ALA A 6 -9.44 -34.77 47.38
C ALA A 6 -8.71 -35.01 46.05
N ALA A 7 -9.41 -34.90 44.93
CA ALA A 7 -8.77 -34.68 43.64
C ALA A 7 -8.30 -33.23 43.60
N GLY A 8 -7.16 -32.97 44.23
CA GLY A 8 -6.39 -31.77 44.01
C GLY A 8 -5.90 -31.77 42.57
N ALA A 9 -6.74 -31.28 41.64
CA ALA A 9 -6.26 -30.80 40.37
C ALA A 9 -5.26 -29.69 40.69
N ARG A 10 -3.96 -30.01 40.67
CA ARG A 10 -2.92 -29.00 40.63
C ARG A 10 -3.34 -28.05 39.50
N PRO A 11 -3.47 -26.72 39.73
CA PRO A 11 -3.70 -25.81 38.63
C PRO A 11 -2.50 -26.01 37.70
N GLY A 12 -2.72 -26.68 36.57
CA GLY A 12 -1.72 -26.81 35.54
C GLY A 12 -1.28 -25.40 35.24
N THR A 13 -0.01 -25.09 35.47
CA THR A 13 0.52 -23.76 35.20
C THR A 13 0.18 -23.47 33.75
N SER A 14 -0.82 -22.62 33.52
CA SER A 14 -1.21 -22.26 32.18
C SER A 14 0.02 -21.63 31.56
N ARG A 15 0.61 -22.31 30.57
CA ARG A 15 1.78 -21.80 29.87
C ARG A 15 1.24 -20.88 28.78
N PRO A 16 1.14 -19.55 28.98
CA PRO A 16 0.47 -18.66 28.04
C PRO A 16 1.14 -18.63 26.66
N LEU A 17 2.40 -19.09 26.59
CA LEU A 17 3.24 -19.15 25.40
C LEU A 17 3.46 -20.59 24.88
N ALA A 18 2.74 -21.59 25.40
CA ALA A 18 2.83 -22.94 24.86
C ALA A 18 2.44 -22.96 23.38
N GLY A 19 3.22 -23.67 22.55
CA GLY A 19 2.95 -23.77 21.11
C GLY A 19 3.50 -22.63 20.24
N THR A 20 4.04 -21.55 20.81
CA THR A 20 4.57 -20.40 20.04
C THR A 20 5.60 -20.80 18.99
N GLY A 21 6.54 -21.69 19.33
CA GLY A 21 7.58 -22.13 18.39
C GLY A 21 7.03 -22.93 17.20
N ILE A 22 5.97 -23.71 17.41
CA ILE A 22 5.30 -24.48 16.35
C ILE A 22 4.55 -23.51 15.44
N LEU A 23 3.81 -22.56 16.02
CA LEU A 23 3.08 -21.53 15.27
C LEU A 23 4.01 -20.61 14.50
N LEU A 24 5.14 -20.21 15.07
CA LEU A 24 6.16 -19.43 14.37
C LEU A 24 6.72 -20.20 13.17
N ARG A 25 7.10 -21.46 13.35
CA ARG A 25 7.58 -22.30 12.25
C ARG A 25 6.53 -22.46 11.16
N PHE A 26 5.26 -22.62 11.55
CA PHE A 26 4.14 -22.67 10.61
C PHE A 26 3.98 -21.35 9.85
N ALA A 27 4.01 -20.21 10.55
CA ALA A 27 3.89 -18.88 9.95
C ALA A 27 5.01 -18.63 8.93
N LEU A 28 6.26 -18.92 9.29
CA LEU A 28 7.41 -18.77 8.38
C LEU A 28 7.34 -19.72 7.18
N ARG A 29 6.84 -20.96 7.35
CA ARG A 29 6.62 -21.88 6.22
C ARG A 29 5.50 -21.41 5.29
N ARG A 30 4.41 -20.90 5.86
CA ARG A 30 3.27 -20.40 5.10
C ARG A 30 3.64 -19.15 4.30
N ASP A 31 4.52 -18.32 4.84
CA ASP A 31 4.96 -17.07 4.22
C ASP A 31 6.35 -17.17 3.58
N ARG A 32 6.82 -18.39 3.28
CA ARG A 32 8.14 -18.67 2.68
C ARG A 32 8.39 -18.01 1.31
N VAL A 33 7.33 -17.56 0.65
CA VAL A 33 7.42 -16.77 -0.59
C VAL A 33 7.19 -15.30 -0.30
N MET A 34 6.11 -14.99 0.45
CA MET A 34 5.69 -13.62 0.72
C MET A 34 6.78 -12.81 1.46
N ILE A 35 7.33 -13.34 2.57
CA ILE A 35 8.34 -12.61 3.35
C ILE A 35 9.61 -12.36 2.53
N PRO A 36 10.24 -13.38 1.90
CA PRO A 36 11.44 -13.14 1.10
C PRO A 36 11.22 -12.20 -0.09
N VAL A 37 10.06 -12.27 -0.76
CA VAL A 37 9.75 -11.34 -1.86
C VAL A 37 9.64 -9.90 -1.35
N TRP A 38 8.95 -9.65 -0.24
CA TRP A 38 8.88 -8.31 0.34
C TRP A 38 10.24 -7.79 0.80
N VAL A 39 11.04 -8.64 1.45
CA VAL A 39 12.42 -8.30 1.83
C VAL A 39 13.26 -7.98 0.59
N ALA A 40 13.17 -8.79 -0.46
CA ALA A 40 13.90 -8.60 -1.70
C ALA A 40 13.48 -7.31 -2.43
N VAL A 41 12.18 -7.02 -2.52
CA VAL A 41 11.67 -5.79 -3.15
C VAL A 41 12.15 -4.56 -2.38
N ASN A 42 12.07 -4.58 -1.04
CA ASN A 42 12.52 -3.46 -0.21
C ASN A 42 14.04 -3.29 -0.26
N ALA A 43 14.80 -4.38 -0.16
CA ALA A 43 16.24 -4.37 -0.29
C ALA A 43 16.68 -3.90 -1.69
N LEU A 44 16.05 -4.36 -2.77
CA LEU A 44 16.34 -3.91 -4.13
C LEU A 44 16.09 -2.41 -4.28
N MET A 45 14.97 -1.91 -3.74
CA MET A 45 14.65 -0.49 -3.76
C MET A 45 15.72 0.34 -3.04
N VAL A 46 16.26 -0.13 -1.92
CA VAL A 46 17.33 0.55 -1.18
C VAL A 46 18.68 0.43 -1.90
N LEU A 47 19.07 -0.78 -2.28
CA LEU A 47 20.42 -1.09 -2.76
C LEU A 47 20.66 -0.66 -4.21
N SER A 48 19.62 -0.38 -4.99
CA SER A 48 19.73 0.20 -6.34
C SER A 48 19.99 1.71 -6.36
N MET A 49 19.81 2.38 -5.22
CA MET A 49 19.85 3.85 -5.16
C MET A 49 21.25 4.45 -5.16
N PRO A 50 22.26 3.91 -4.44
CA PRO A 50 23.59 4.51 -4.42
C PRO A 50 24.15 4.74 -5.83
N GLY A 51 24.11 3.73 -6.70
CA GLY A 51 24.60 3.86 -8.07
C GLY A 51 23.79 4.85 -8.92
N THR A 52 22.47 4.91 -8.71
CA THR A 52 21.61 5.89 -9.40
C THR A 52 21.94 7.33 -8.95
N LEU A 53 22.17 7.52 -7.65
CA LEU A 53 22.49 8.83 -7.07
C LEU A 53 23.91 9.27 -7.39
N GLU A 54 24.87 8.36 -7.49
CA GLU A 54 26.22 8.65 -7.97
C GLU A 54 26.22 9.08 -9.44
N GLY A 55 25.35 8.48 -10.28
CA GLY A 55 25.18 8.89 -11.67
C GLY A 55 24.51 10.25 -11.82
N LEU A 56 23.62 10.65 -10.89
CA LEU A 56 22.88 11.92 -10.95
C LEU A 56 23.55 13.07 -10.19
N TYR A 57 24.28 12.77 -9.12
CA TYR A 57 24.90 13.74 -8.19
C TYR A 57 26.35 13.33 -7.88
N GLY A 58 27.12 13.03 -8.92
CA GLY A 58 28.50 12.56 -8.81
C GLY A 58 29.48 13.65 -8.39
N THR A 59 29.19 14.90 -8.73
CA THR A 59 30.06 16.05 -8.45
C THR A 59 29.61 16.86 -7.24
N ALA A 60 30.56 17.53 -6.58
CA ALA A 60 30.25 18.44 -5.46
C ALA A 60 29.33 19.60 -5.87
N ALA A 61 29.44 20.06 -7.12
CA ALA A 61 28.59 21.13 -7.65
C ALA A 61 27.12 20.68 -7.80
N GLU A 62 26.88 19.46 -8.30
CA GLU A 62 25.54 18.89 -8.42
C GLU A 62 24.89 18.67 -7.04
N ARG A 63 25.66 18.17 -6.06
CA ARG A 63 25.21 17.99 -4.68
C ARG A 63 24.86 19.32 -4.02
N ALA A 64 25.69 20.35 -4.20
CA ALA A 64 25.38 21.70 -3.72
C ALA A 64 24.12 22.28 -4.38
N GLY A 65 23.89 21.96 -5.66
CA GLY A 65 22.64 22.28 -6.35
C GLY A 65 21.42 21.63 -5.70
N LEU A 66 21.51 20.33 -5.38
CA LEU A 66 20.46 19.60 -4.67
C LEU A 66 20.18 20.19 -3.28
N VAL A 67 21.22 20.52 -2.51
CA VAL A 67 21.06 21.15 -1.19
C VAL A 67 20.29 22.47 -1.30
N ARG A 68 20.64 23.34 -2.26
CA ARG A 68 19.89 24.58 -2.50
C ARG A 68 18.43 24.32 -2.89
N GLN A 69 18.17 23.32 -3.73
CA GLN A 69 16.80 22.94 -4.10
C GLN A 69 16.00 22.49 -2.87
N MET A 70 16.63 21.75 -1.96
CA MET A 70 16.00 21.32 -0.72
C MET A 70 15.68 22.48 0.21
N GLU A 71 16.52 23.51 0.26
CA GLU A 71 16.25 24.71 1.07
C GLU A 71 15.06 25.51 0.53
N THR A 72 15.02 25.71 -0.80
CA THR A 72 14.02 26.59 -1.44
C THR A 72 12.68 25.90 -1.74
N ASN A 73 12.66 24.57 -1.94
CA ASN A 73 11.45 23.85 -2.34
C ASN A 73 10.80 23.09 -1.17
N SER A 74 9.82 23.72 -0.52
CA SER A 74 9.06 23.13 0.58
C SER A 74 8.24 21.89 0.17
N SER A 75 7.81 21.80 -1.10
CA SER A 75 7.07 20.65 -1.63
C SER A 75 7.97 19.41 -1.78
N LEU A 76 9.20 19.62 -2.24
CA LEU A 76 10.19 18.54 -2.36
C LEU A 76 10.63 18.04 -0.98
N ARG A 77 10.80 18.96 -0.02
CA ARG A 77 10.96 18.63 1.42
C ARG A 77 9.80 17.83 1.99
N ALA A 78 8.56 18.24 1.73
CA ALA A 78 7.38 17.53 2.21
C ALA A 78 7.35 16.07 1.73
N MET A 79 7.84 15.77 0.53
CA MET A 79 7.84 14.42 -0.02
C MET A 79 8.96 13.54 0.51
N VAL A 80 10.20 14.01 0.46
CA VAL A 80 11.38 13.18 0.69
C VAL A 80 11.96 13.37 2.10
N GLY A 81 11.66 14.50 2.74
CA GLY A 81 12.17 14.87 4.04
C GLY A 81 13.42 15.77 3.97
N PRO A 82 13.95 16.19 5.13
CA PRO A 82 15.13 17.03 5.22
C PRO A 82 16.41 16.30 4.80
N LEU A 83 17.31 17.00 4.11
CA LEU A 83 18.63 16.52 3.74
C LEU A 83 19.64 16.94 4.81
N PHE A 84 20.26 15.98 5.50
CA PHE A 84 21.16 16.26 6.62
C PHE A 84 22.64 16.27 6.25
N ASP A 85 23.02 15.60 5.17
CA ASP A 85 24.40 15.50 4.67
C ASP A 85 24.37 15.16 3.17
N ASP A 86 25.45 15.42 2.44
CA ASP A 86 25.55 15.29 0.99
C ASP A 86 26.30 14.03 0.52
N GLY A 87 26.79 13.22 1.46
CA GLY A 87 27.40 11.92 1.15
C GLY A 87 26.41 10.94 0.51
N THR A 88 26.90 10.05 -0.36
CA THR A 88 26.07 9.07 -1.08
C THR A 88 25.18 8.23 -0.15
N GLY A 89 25.70 7.83 1.02
CA GLY A 89 24.92 7.10 2.02
C GLY A 89 23.76 7.93 2.60
N ALA A 90 24.01 9.21 2.92
CA ALA A 90 23.00 10.13 3.43
C ALA A 90 21.94 10.43 2.37
N LEU A 91 22.35 10.67 1.12
CA LEU A 91 21.45 10.84 -0.02
C LEU A 91 20.58 9.59 -0.26
N THR A 92 21.14 8.39 -0.08
CA THR A 92 20.40 7.13 -0.18
C THR A 92 19.34 7.02 0.92
N ALA A 93 19.73 7.29 2.17
CA ALA A 93 18.82 7.26 3.31
C ALA A 93 17.71 8.32 3.19
N TRP A 94 18.05 9.53 2.74
CA TRP A 94 17.11 10.60 2.44
C TRP A 94 16.12 10.19 1.36
N ARG A 95 16.60 9.74 0.20
CA ARG A 95 15.76 9.49 -0.97
C ARG A 95 14.76 8.36 -0.75
N VAL A 96 15.18 7.29 -0.06
CA VAL A 96 14.42 6.04 0.00
C VAL A 96 14.02 5.61 1.41
N GLY A 97 14.54 6.24 2.46
CA GLY A 97 14.28 5.84 3.85
C GLY A 97 12.81 5.76 4.23
N VAL A 98 12.04 6.82 3.98
CA VAL A 98 10.61 6.86 4.32
C VAL A 98 9.83 5.80 3.55
N TYR A 99 10.13 5.60 2.26
CA TYR A 99 9.48 4.58 1.44
C TYR A 99 9.84 3.16 1.89
N ALA A 100 11.11 2.90 2.23
CA ALA A 100 11.58 1.62 2.77
C ALA A 100 10.89 1.30 4.11
N ALA A 101 10.76 2.30 4.98
CA ALA A 101 10.08 2.18 6.26
C ALA A 101 8.57 1.95 6.11
N ALA A 102 7.91 2.66 5.20
CA ALA A 102 6.49 2.46 4.88
C ALA A 102 6.25 1.04 4.33
N LEU A 103 7.14 0.54 3.46
CA LEU A 103 7.05 -0.81 2.91
C LEU A 103 7.28 -1.89 3.98
N ALA A 104 8.24 -1.67 4.89
CA ALA A 104 8.47 -2.53 6.05
C ALA A 104 7.25 -2.54 7.00
N ALA A 105 6.62 -1.39 7.21
CA ALA A 105 5.39 -1.24 7.99
C ALA A 105 4.21 -2.00 7.37
N VAL A 106 4.00 -1.87 6.05
CA VAL A 106 2.97 -2.62 5.30
C VAL A 106 3.23 -4.12 5.37
N THR A 107 4.47 -4.56 5.19
CA THR A 107 4.81 -5.99 5.30
C THR A 107 4.48 -6.52 6.70
N SER A 108 4.88 -5.77 7.72
CA SER A 108 4.68 -6.13 9.13
C SER A 108 3.20 -6.18 9.52
N LEU A 109 2.40 -5.20 9.10
CA LEU A 109 0.95 -5.20 9.40
C LEU A 109 0.25 -6.38 8.70
N LEU A 110 0.64 -6.71 7.46
CA LEU A 110 0.06 -7.82 6.72
C LEU A 110 0.38 -9.16 7.39
N VAL A 111 1.64 -9.38 7.79
CA VAL A 111 2.07 -10.59 8.51
C VAL A 111 1.31 -10.72 9.83
N VAL A 112 1.24 -9.66 10.64
CA VAL A 112 0.58 -9.73 11.95
C VAL A 112 -0.90 -10.02 11.82
N VAL A 113 -1.63 -9.29 10.95
CA VAL A 113 -3.08 -9.52 10.79
C VAL A 113 -3.38 -10.90 10.21
N ARG A 114 -2.55 -11.37 9.26
CA ARG A 114 -2.70 -12.68 8.61
C ARG A 114 -2.57 -13.86 9.58
N HIS A 115 -1.73 -13.76 10.60
CA HIS A 115 -1.53 -14.81 11.61
C HIS A 115 -2.28 -14.56 12.92
N THR A 116 -3.13 -13.53 12.95
CA THR A 116 -4.00 -13.25 14.11
C THR A 116 -5.46 -13.17 13.65
N ARG A 117 -5.94 -12.00 13.24
CA ARG A 117 -7.35 -11.75 12.99
C ARG A 117 -7.91 -12.51 11.79
N ASP A 118 -7.12 -12.77 10.76
CA ASP A 118 -7.55 -13.64 9.64
C ASP A 118 -7.79 -15.09 10.10
N GLU A 119 -6.94 -15.62 10.98
CA GLU A 119 -7.09 -16.99 11.50
C GLU A 119 -8.27 -17.08 12.47
N GLU A 120 -8.53 -16.02 13.25
CA GLU A 120 -9.73 -15.92 14.08
C GLU A 120 -11.00 -15.80 13.24
N GLU A 121 -11.05 -14.91 12.25
CA GLU A 121 -12.22 -14.69 11.40
C GLU A 121 -12.58 -15.92 10.55
N SER A 122 -11.59 -16.76 10.22
CA SER A 122 -11.81 -18.01 9.49
C SER A 122 -12.09 -19.23 10.37
N GLY A 123 -12.20 -19.06 11.70
CA GLY A 123 -12.46 -20.14 12.66
C GLY A 123 -11.29 -21.10 12.90
N ARG A 124 -10.22 -21.03 12.09
CA ARG A 124 -9.04 -21.89 12.21
C ARG A 124 -8.34 -21.72 13.56
N GLN A 125 -8.33 -20.52 14.10
CA GLN A 125 -7.74 -20.24 15.41
C GLN A 125 -8.45 -20.98 16.55
N GLU A 126 -9.76 -21.26 16.45
CA GLU A 126 -10.50 -22.02 17.48
C GLU A 126 -10.05 -23.48 17.53
N VAL A 127 -9.84 -24.08 16.36
CA VAL A 127 -9.31 -25.45 16.23
C VAL A 127 -7.86 -25.53 16.73
N VAL A 128 -7.05 -24.51 16.46
CA VAL A 128 -5.68 -24.44 16.99
C VAL A 128 -5.68 -24.25 18.50
N ALA A 129 -6.59 -23.43 19.03
CA ALA A 129 -6.73 -23.16 20.45
C ALA A 129 -7.30 -24.33 21.26
N SER A 130 -7.99 -25.29 20.63
CA SER A 130 -8.43 -26.53 21.28
C SER A 130 -7.28 -27.51 21.55
N GLY A 131 -6.12 -27.30 20.91
CA GLY A 131 -4.88 -28.01 21.19
C GLY A 131 -4.09 -27.44 22.37
N MET A 132 -2.84 -27.90 22.53
CA MET A 132 -1.91 -27.42 23.57
C MET A 132 -1.27 -26.07 23.22
N VAL A 133 -2.09 -25.07 22.90
CA VAL A 133 -1.66 -23.72 22.49
C VAL A 133 -2.08 -22.70 23.54
N GLY A 134 -1.12 -21.92 24.05
CA GLY A 134 -1.39 -20.87 25.04
C GLY A 134 -2.06 -19.64 24.44
N ARG A 135 -2.87 -18.92 25.24
CA ARG A 135 -3.64 -17.74 24.82
C ARG A 135 -2.81 -16.64 24.14
N ARG A 136 -1.51 -16.50 24.49
CA ARG A 136 -0.61 -15.49 23.91
C ARG A 136 0.21 -16.01 22.73
N ALA A 137 0.18 -17.32 22.46
CA ALA A 137 1.08 -17.96 21.52
C ALA A 137 0.92 -17.48 20.08
N SER A 138 -0.31 -17.35 19.57
CA SER A 138 -0.54 -16.87 18.19
C SER A 138 -0.09 -15.42 18.00
N LEU A 139 -0.38 -14.55 18.98
CA LEU A 139 0.07 -13.16 18.93
C LEU A 139 1.60 -13.06 18.97
N THR A 140 2.24 -13.82 19.87
CA THR A 140 3.71 -13.87 19.95
C THR A 140 4.32 -14.43 18.67
N ALA A 141 3.76 -15.50 18.10
CA ALA A 141 4.26 -16.09 16.86
C ALA A 141 4.15 -15.11 15.67
N ALA A 142 3.04 -14.37 15.59
CA ALA A 142 2.84 -13.35 14.56
C ALA A 142 3.85 -12.19 14.68
N LEU A 143 4.07 -11.69 15.91
CA LEU A 143 5.07 -10.65 16.17
C LEU A 143 6.50 -11.13 15.93
N LEU A 144 6.82 -12.38 16.28
CA LEU A 144 8.12 -12.99 15.99
C LEU A 144 8.34 -13.19 14.48
N ALA A 145 7.30 -13.56 13.73
CA ALA A 145 7.39 -13.67 12.26
C ALA A 145 7.65 -12.31 11.61
N ALA A 146 6.95 -11.25 12.05
CA ALA A 146 7.22 -9.88 11.62
C ALA A 146 8.63 -9.42 12.04
N GLY A 147 9.05 -9.74 13.27
CA GLY A 147 10.41 -9.47 13.76
C GLY A 147 11.48 -10.15 12.92
N ALA A 148 11.28 -11.40 12.52
CA ALA A 148 12.20 -12.13 11.65
C ALA A 148 12.29 -11.49 10.25
N ALA A 149 11.17 -11.06 9.67
CA ALA A 149 11.15 -10.34 8.39
C ALA A 149 11.91 -9.01 8.46
N ASN A 150 11.66 -8.22 9.51
CA ASN A 150 12.35 -6.94 9.72
C ASN A 150 13.84 -7.12 10.03
N ALA A 151 14.21 -8.15 10.80
CA ALA A 151 15.60 -8.49 11.08
C ALA A 151 16.34 -8.89 9.80
N ALA A 152 15.73 -9.73 8.95
CA ALA A 152 16.30 -10.08 7.66
C ALA A 152 16.50 -8.84 6.76
N LEU A 153 15.51 -7.94 6.72
CA LEU A 153 15.63 -6.68 5.99
C LEU A 153 16.76 -5.80 6.54
N ALA A 154 16.84 -5.62 7.85
CA ALA A 154 17.91 -4.85 8.49
C ALA A 154 19.30 -5.41 8.14
N LEU A 155 19.46 -6.74 8.20
CA LEU A 155 20.72 -7.39 7.87
C LEU A 155 21.11 -7.19 6.41
N VAL A 156 20.17 -7.38 5.47
CA VAL A 156 20.44 -7.21 4.04
C VAL A 156 20.78 -5.76 3.70
N VAL A 157 20.01 -4.80 4.23
CA VAL A 157 20.26 -3.36 4.02
C VAL A 157 21.60 -2.94 4.63
N THR A 158 21.88 -3.38 5.85
CA THR A 158 23.15 -3.08 6.54
C THR A 158 24.34 -3.64 5.76
N ALA A 159 24.26 -4.91 5.36
CA ALA A 159 25.33 -5.56 4.61
C ALA A 159 25.56 -4.90 3.24
N GLY A 160 24.47 -4.56 2.53
CA GLY A 160 24.55 -3.95 1.21
C GLY A 160 25.03 -2.51 1.20
N LEU A 161 24.85 -1.75 2.29
CA LEU A 161 25.31 -0.37 2.40
C LEU A 161 26.58 -0.20 3.26
N ALA A 162 27.12 -1.27 3.85
CA ALA A 162 28.27 -1.20 4.76
C ALA A 162 29.51 -0.52 4.13
N GLY A 163 29.69 -0.65 2.82
CA GLY A 163 30.78 0.00 2.07
C GLY A 163 30.72 1.52 2.03
N LEU A 164 29.54 2.12 2.28
CA LEU A 164 29.35 3.57 2.35
C LEU A 164 29.56 4.12 3.78
N GLY A 165 29.73 3.24 4.77
CA GLY A 165 29.86 3.57 6.19
C GLY A 165 29.08 2.59 7.08
N ALA A 166 29.79 1.78 7.86
CA ALA A 166 29.17 0.73 8.67
C ALA A 166 28.18 1.26 9.71
N ALA A 167 28.51 2.37 10.39
CA ALA A 167 27.65 2.99 11.40
C ALA A 167 26.31 3.45 10.80
N GLY A 168 26.35 4.19 9.69
CA GLY A 168 25.17 4.66 8.98
C GLY A 168 24.35 3.52 8.39
N ALA A 169 25.00 2.48 7.86
CA ALA A 169 24.31 1.30 7.33
C ALA A 169 23.54 0.55 8.42
N VAL A 170 24.14 0.37 9.59
CA VAL A 170 23.50 -0.25 10.77
C VAL A 170 22.34 0.62 11.26
N ALA A 171 22.54 1.94 11.39
CA ALA A 171 21.50 2.85 11.81
C ALA A 171 20.31 2.82 10.84
N PHE A 172 20.56 2.85 9.52
CA PHE A 172 19.51 2.80 8.52
C PHE A 172 18.74 1.47 8.56
N GLY A 173 19.44 0.34 8.57
CA GLY A 173 18.83 -0.99 8.63
C GLY A 173 17.98 -1.18 9.89
N LEU A 174 18.51 -0.79 11.06
CA LEU A 174 17.79 -0.87 12.34
C LEU A 174 16.61 0.11 12.41
N GLY A 175 16.76 1.31 11.85
CA GLY A 175 15.68 2.30 11.80
C GLY A 175 14.50 1.83 10.96
N VAL A 176 14.76 1.32 9.75
CA VAL A 176 13.71 0.76 8.87
C VAL A 176 13.02 -0.44 9.53
N ALA A 177 13.79 -1.36 10.11
CA ALA A 177 13.25 -2.51 10.85
C ALA A 177 12.46 -2.10 12.11
N GLY A 178 12.91 -1.06 12.81
CA GLY A 178 12.26 -0.50 13.99
C GLY A 178 10.88 0.08 13.65
N VAL A 179 10.78 0.83 12.55
CA VAL A 179 9.47 1.31 12.04
C VAL A 179 8.59 0.13 11.65
N GLY A 180 9.13 -0.87 10.94
CA GLY A 180 8.42 -2.11 10.63
C GLY A 180 7.83 -2.77 11.88
N MET A 181 8.64 -2.91 12.93
CA MET A 181 8.20 -3.52 14.19
C MET A 181 7.14 -2.67 14.92
N LEU A 182 7.25 -1.35 14.89
CA LEU A 182 6.26 -0.44 15.47
C LEU A 182 4.89 -0.60 14.79
N PHE A 183 4.87 -0.78 13.47
CA PHE A 183 3.62 -1.08 12.77
C PHE A 183 3.13 -2.52 12.95
N ALA A 184 4.04 -3.47 13.22
CA ALA A 184 3.67 -4.83 13.65
C ALA A 184 2.90 -4.78 14.99
N THR A 185 3.40 -4.02 15.97
CA THR A 185 2.76 -3.87 17.28
C THR A 185 1.49 -3.03 17.22
N MET A 186 1.43 -2.03 16.34
CA MET A 186 0.18 -1.31 16.06
C MET A 186 -0.89 -2.22 15.43
N ALA A 187 -0.51 -3.06 14.47
CA ALA A 187 -1.41 -4.06 13.88
C ALA A 187 -1.91 -5.07 14.93
N ALA A 188 -1.05 -5.47 15.85
CA ALA A 188 -1.40 -6.32 16.97
C ALA A 188 -2.46 -5.68 17.88
N ILE A 189 -2.35 -4.39 18.20
CA ILE A 189 -3.37 -3.65 18.96
C ILE A 189 -4.68 -3.61 18.16
N ALA A 190 -4.63 -3.21 16.89
CA ALA A 190 -5.80 -3.12 16.02
C ALA A 190 -6.53 -4.47 15.88
N ALA A 191 -5.78 -5.57 15.84
CA ALA A 191 -6.31 -6.93 15.80
C ALA A 191 -7.03 -7.34 17.10
N GLN A 192 -6.65 -6.79 18.26
CA GLN A 192 -7.39 -7.02 19.51
C GLN A 192 -8.62 -6.12 19.64
N LEU A 193 -8.57 -4.91 19.07
CA LEU A 193 -9.68 -3.95 19.17
C LEU A 193 -10.85 -4.32 18.25
N THR A 194 -10.62 -5.07 17.17
CA THR A 194 -11.61 -5.26 16.10
C THR A 194 -11.93 -6.73 15.84
N GLU A 195 -13.17 -7.00 15.43
CA GLU A 195 -13.63 -8.34 15.03
C GLU A 195 -13.25 -8.72 13.58
N SER A 196 -12.92 -7.74 12.74
CA SER A 196 -12.64 -7.96 11.32
C SER A 196 -11.18 -7.68 10.98
N ALA A 197 -10.54 -8.63 10.30
CA ALA A 197 -9.18 -8.45 9.82
C ALA A 197 -9.07 -7.31 8.79
N ARG A 198 -10.15 -7.04 8.05
CA ARG A 198 -10.24 -5.89 7.16
C ARG A 198 -10.18 -4.57 7.93
N LEU A 199 -10.92 -4.47 9.04
CA LEU A 199 -10.94 -3.26 9.85
C LEU A 199 -9.58 -3.06 10.54
N ALA A 200 -8.96 -4.13 11.05
CA ALA A 200 -7.62 -4.09 11.62
C ALA A 200 -6.60 -3.53 10.61
N ARG A 201 -6.54 -4.09 9.39
CA ARG A 201 -5.68 -3.57 8.30
C ARG A 201 -5.96 -2.12 7.98
N GLY A 202 -7.24 -1.75 7.86
CA GLY A 202 -7.66 -0.39 7.51
C GLY A 202 -7.25 0.63 8.57
N LEU A 203 -7.42 0.32 9.85
CA LEU A 203 -7.00 1.19 10.95
C LEU A 203 -5.48 1.35 10.98
N THR A 204 -4.72 0.25 10.89
CA THR A 204 -3.25 0.32 10.89
C THR A 204 -2.71 1.06 9.67
N ALA A 205 -3.28 0.82 8.48
CA ALA A 205 -2.94 1.56 7.27
C ALA A 205 -3.31 3.05 7.38
N GLY A 206 -4.44 3.38 8.01
CA GLY A 206 -4.84 4.75 8.30
C GLY A 206 -3.86 5.46 9.24
N VAL A 207 -3.37 4.77 10.28
CA VAL A 207 -2.31 5.28 11.16
C VAL A 207 -1.01 5.49 10.39
N LEU A 208 -0.64 4.58 9.48
CA LEU A 208 0.54 4.74 8.62
C LEU A 208 0.42 5.96 7.71
N GLY A 209 -0.74 6.13 7.06
CA GLY A 209 -1.02 7.30 6.23
C GLY A 209 -1.00 8.60 7.04
N GLY A 210 -1.60 8.61 8.22
CA GLY A 210 -1.55 9.75 9.14
C GLY A 210 -0.12 10.10 9.58
N ALA A 211 0.70 9.09 9.90
CA ALA A 211 2.11 9.27 10.20
C ALA A 211 2.87 9.89 9.02
N PHE A 212 2.60 9.45 7.79
CA PHE A 212 3.21 10.01 6.58
C PHE A 212 2.81 11.48 6.39
N VAL A 213 1.54 11.82 6.56
CA VAL A 213 1.03 13.21 6.45
C VAL A 213 1.63 14.11 7.53
N LEU A 214 1.67 13.66 8.78
CA LEU A 214 2.27 14.43 9.89
C LEU A 214 3.75 14.73 9.62
N ARG A 215 4.50 13.72 9.15
CA ARG A 215 5.90 13.89 8.75
C ARG A 215 6.03 14.90 7.61
N ALA A 216 5.30 14.71 6.51
CA ALA A 216 5.34 15.59 5.35
C ALA A 216 5.00 17.04 5.70
N ALA A 217 3.98 17.26 6.54
CA ALA A 217 3.64 18.57 7.04
C ALA A 217 4.76 19.18 7.90
N GLY A 218 5.40 18.38 8.75
CA GLY A 218 6.52 18.81 9.58
C GLY A 218 7.74 19.23 8.76
N ASP A 219 8.11 18.44 7.75
CA ASP A 219 9.28 18.70 6.92
C ASP A 219 9.07 19.87 5.95
N SER A 220 7.82 20.11 5.56
CA SER A 220 7.45 21.32 4.81
C SER A 220 7.65 22.59 5.64
N ALA A 221 7.42 22.49 6.96
CA ALA A 221 7.49 23.63 7.88
C ALA A 221 8.92 23.95 8.33
N THR A 222 9.74 22.95 8.66
CA THR A 222 11.14 23.17 9.07
C THR A 222 12.11 22.29 8.30
N ALA A 223 13.24 22.87 7.87
CA ALA A 223 14.22 22.17 7.05
C ALA A 223 15.20 21.27 7.84
N ASP A 224 15.21 21.39 9.17
CA ASP A 224 16.17 20.76 10.08
C ASP A 224 15.61 19.51 10.80
N GLY A 225 14.36 19.14 10.52
CA GLY A 225 13.67 18.02 11.15
C GLY A 225 13.28 18.25 12.62
N SER A 226 13.32 19.50 13.11
CA SER A 226 12.94 19.85 14.49
C SER A 226 11.44 19.98 14.72
N SER A 227 10.64 20.01 13.64
CA SER A 227 9.19 20.16 13.73
C SER A 227 8.54 19.11 14.64
N VAL A 228 7.66 19.58 15.53
CA VAL A 228 6.86 18.71 16.42
C VAL A 228 6.06 17.70 15.59
N LEU A 229 5.58 18.07 14.40
CA LEU A 229 4.81 17.18 13.54
C LEU A 229 5.66 16.02 13.00
N THR A 230 6.92 16.27 12.64
CA THR A 230 7.89 15.22 12.25
C THR A 230 8.16 14.28 13.43
N TRP A 231 8.29 14.81 14.65
CA TRP A 231 8.50 14.02 15.86
C TRP A 231 7.27 13.26 16.37
N LEU A 232 6.06 13.62 15.96
CA LEU A 232 4.86 12.81 16.21
C LEU A 232 4.75 11.60 15.27
N SER A 233 5.52 11.59 14.18
CA SER A 233 5.51 10.52 13.20
C SER A 233 6.61 9.48 13.47
N PRO A 234 6.27 8.18 13.56
CA PRO A 234 7.27 7.11 13.57
C PRO A 234 8.18 7.12 12.33
N LEU A 235 7.70 7.64 11.20
CA LEU A 235 8.51 7.81 9.99
C LEU A 235 9.53 8.95 10.14
N GLY A 236 9.14 10.04 10.82
CA GLY A 236 10.05 11.14 11.12
C GLY A 236 11.14 10.79 12.14
N TRP A 237 10.94 9.76 12.95
CA TRP A 237 12.00 9.21 13.82
C TRP A 237 13.11 8.55 13.00
N LEU A 238 12.79 7.87 11.90
CA LEU A 238 13.81 7.31 11.01
C LEU A 238 14.67 8.43 10.38
N GLU A 239 14.05 9.53 9.96
CA GLU A 239 14.77 10.69 9.44
C GLU A 239 15.67 11.30 10.52
N ASN A 240 15.12 11.48 11.72
CA ASN A 240 15.85 12.04 12.85
C ASN A 240 16.90 11.11 13.45
N LEU A 241 16.95 9.83 13.05
CA LEU A 241 18.08 8.94 13.33
C LEU A 241 19.34 9.37 12.57
N ARG A 242 19.19 10.10 11.46
CA ARG A 242 20.27 10.63 10.60
C ARG A 242 21.31 9.58 10.17
N PRO A 243 20.88 8.49 9.51
CA PRO A 243 21.82 7.50 9.00
C PRO A 243 22.81 8.14 8.02
N PHE A 244 24.12 7.92 8.23
CA PHE A 244 25.20 8.52 7.45
C PHE A 244 25.36 10.05 7.60
N ALA A 245 24.70 10.67 8.58
CA ALA A 245 24.70 12.12 8.78
C ALA A 245 24.82 12.49 10.28
N GLY A 246 25.68 11.77 11.01
CA GLY A 246 25.83 11.89 12.46
C GLY A 246 24.68 11.22 13.21
N GLU A 247 24.77 9.90 13.37
CA GLU A 247 23.67 9.07 13.82
C GLU A 247 23.22 9.42 15.26
N ARG A 248 21.91 9.59 15.43
CA ARG A 248 21.28 9.83 16.74
C ARG A 248 20.78 8.52 17.32
N TRP A 249 21.70 7.68 17.78
CA TRP A 249 21.44 6.32 18.28
C TRP A 249 20.34 6.22 19.34
N TRP A 250 20.13 7.26 20.15
CA TRP A 250 19.07 7.29 21.15
C TRP A 250 17.66 7.19 20.53
N VAL A 251 17.48 7.58 19.27
CA VAL A 251 16.20 7.46 18.53
C VAL A 251 15.82 6.00 18.30
N LEU A 252 16.80 5.08 18.21
CA LEU A 252 16.51 3.64 18.20
C LEU A 252 15.92 3.19 19.54
N GLY A 253 16.35 3.79 20.66
CA GLY A 253 15.75 3.58 21.97
C GLY A 253 14.28 4.03 22.00
N LEU A 254 13.95 5.13 21.33
CA LEU A 254 12.58 5.61 21.18
C LEU A 254 11.70 4.64 20.35
N LEU A 255 12.22 4.17 19.21
CA LEU A 255 11.54 3.15 18.38
C LEU A 255 11.30 1.85 19.15
N ALA A 256 12.34 1.34 19.83
CA ALA A 256 12.26 0.13 20.62
C ALA A 256 11.29 0.29 21.81
N GLY A 257 11.37 1.40 22.54
CA GLY A 257 10.49 1.72 23.66
C GLY A 257 9.02 1.80 23.24
N ALA A 258 8.74 2.48 22.12
CA ALA A 258 7.39 2.57 21.56
C ALA A 258 6.85 1.19 21.11
N ALA A 259 7.67 0.38 20.43
CA ALA A 259 7.28 -0.98 20.04
C ALA A 259 7.00 -1.86 21.26
N VAL A 260 7.84 -1.81 22.31
CA VAL A 260 7.61 -2.56 23.56
C VAL A 260 6.34 -2.10 24.26
N ALA A 261 6.11 -0.78 24.36
CA ALA A 261 4.90 -0.23 24.97
C ALA A 261 3.64 -0.66 24.21
N GLN A 262 3.63 -0.56 22.88
CA GLN A 262 2.52 -1.01 22.05
C GLN A 262 2.31 -2.53 22.13
N GLY A 263 3.40 -3.31 22.14
CA GLY A 263 3.35 -4.75 22.33
C GLY A 263 2.75 -5.14 23.69
N ALA A 264 3.14 -4.44 24.76
CA ALA A 264 2.56 -4.63 26.09
C ALA A 264 1.05 -4.34 26.10
N VAL A 265 0.61 -3.24 25.47
CA VAL A 265 -0.82 -2.94 25.30
C VAL A 265 -1.52 -4.07 24.54
N ALA A 266 -0.96 -4.56 23.44
CA ALA A 266 -1.54 -5.67 22.69
C ALA A 266 -1.68 -6.95 23.54
N PHE A 267 -0.68 -7.30 24.35
CA PHE A 267 -0.74 -8.47 25.24
C PHE A 267 -1.73 -8.29 26.40
N LEU A 268 -1.86 -7.07 26.94
CA LEU A 268 -2.86 -6.75 27.96
C LEU A 268 -4.28 -6.90 27.40
N LEU A 269 -4.52 -6.37 26.20
CA LEU A 269 -5.80 -6.53 25.50
C LEU A 269 -6.09 -8.00 25.19
N ALA A 270 -5.13 -8.73 24.64
CA ALA A 270 -5.25 -10.17 24.35
C ALA A 270 -5.48 -11.02 25.61
N GLY A 271 -4.98 -10.58 26.76
CA GLY A 271 -5.20 -11.25 28.04
C GLY A 271 -6.61 -11.07 28.60
N ARG A 272 -7.28 -9.96 28.25
CA ARG A 272 -8.64 -9.62 28.72
C ARG A 272 -9.74 -10.02 27.72
N ARG A 273 -9.37 -10.28 26.47
CA ARG A 273 -10.28 -10.65 25.38
C ARG A 273 -10.37 -12.17 25.24
N ASP A 274 -11.58 -12.68 25.07
CA ASP A 274 -11.81 -14.06 24.67
C ASP A 274 -11.80 -14.22 23.14
N LEU A 275 -11.60 -15.44 22.65
CA LEU A 275 -11.59 -15.72 21.22
C LEU A 275 -12.94 -15.31 20.59
N GLY A 276 -12.88 -14.74 19.39
CA GLY A 276 -14.06 -14.24 18.69
C GLY A 276 -14.58 -12.87 19.17
N MET A 277 -14.30 -12.46 20.42
CA MET A 277 -14.72 -11.16 20.96
C MET A 277 -13.84 -10.00 20.46
N SER A 278 -14.33 -8.76 20.54
CA SER A 278 -13.53 -7.54 20.35
C SER A 278 -13.93 -6.43 21.32
N PHE A 279 -13.04 -5.46 21.53
CA PHE A 279 -13.33 -4.28 22.37
C PHE A 279 -14.17 -3.21 21.65
N LEU A 280 -14.20 -3.24 20.32
CA LEU A 280 -15.07 -2.43 19.48
C LEU A 280 -16.07 -3.35 18.78
N PRO A 281 -17.10 -3.84 19.50
CA PRO A 281 -18.01 -4.83 18.97
C PRO A 281 -18.74 -4.31 17.73
N THR A 282 -18.95 -5.21 16.77
CA THR A 282 -19.77 -4.89 15.62
C THR A 282 -21.20 -4.65 16.08
N ARG A 283 -21.75 -3.44 15.84
CA ARG A 283 -23.14 -3.15 16.21
C ARG A 283 -24.06 -4.15 15.49
N PRO A 284 -24.99 -4.83 16.18
CA PRO A 284 -25.84 -5.88 15.60
C PRO A 284 -26.75 -5.41 14.45
N GLY A 285 -26.80 -4.10 14.21
CA GLY A 285 -27.65 -3.50 13.19
C GLY A 285 -29.11 -3.46 13.64
N PRO A 286 -30.00 -2.84 12.84
CA PRO A 286 -31.43 -2.84 13.11
C PRO A 286 -32.01 -4.27 13.00
N ALA A 287 -33.02 -4.58 13.81
CA ALA A 287 -33.70 -5.88 13.81
C ALA A 287 -34.25 -6.28 12.43
N ALA A 288 -34.63 -5.29 11.61
CA ALA A 288 -34.95 -5.47 10.20
C ALA A 288 -33.86 -4.80 9.33
N GLY A 289 -33.22 -5.60 8.48
CA GLY A 289 -32.25 -5.11 7.51
C GLY A 289 -32.92 -4.26 6.42
N ARG A 290 -32.27 -3.15 6.03
CA ARG A 290 -32.73 -2.27 4.92
C ARG A 290 -32.15 -2.65 3.56
N LEU A 291 -31.33 -3.70 3.47
CA LEU A 291 -30.67 -4.12 2.24
C LEU A 291 -31.63 -4.97 1.40
N ALA A 292 -32.28 -4.33 0.43
CA ALA A 292 -33.26 -4.99 -0.43
C ALA A 292 -32.67 -5.64 -1.69
N THR A 293 -31.42 -5.32 -2.07
CA THR A 293 -30.82 -5.78 -3.33
C THR A 293 -29.38 -6.26 -3.15
N ALA A 294 -28.95 -7.17 -4.03
CA ALA A 294 -27.55 -7.62 -4.09
C ALA A 294 -26.57 -6.47 -4.36
N GLY A 295 -26.99 -5.46 -5.14
CA GLY A 295 -26.22 -4.23 -5.36
C GLY A 295 -26.04 -3.40 -4.08
N ALA A 296 -27.08 -3.27 -3.27
CA ALA A 296 -26.97 -2.56 -1.98
C ALA A 296 -26.01 -3.28 -1.02
N LEU A 297 -26.04 -4.62 -1.00
CA LEU A 297 -25.08 -5.43 -0.25
C LEU A 297 -23.65 -5.22 -0.77
N ALA A 298 -23.45 -5.30 -2.08
CA ALA A 298 -22.14 -5.08 -2.71
C ALA A 298 -21.58 -3.69 -2.38
N TRP A 299 -22.39 -2.63 -2.47
CA TRP A 299 -22.00 -1.28 -2.05
C TRP A 299 -21.60 -1.23 -0.57
N ARG A 300 -22.40 -1.82 0.32
CA ARG A 300 -22.08 -1.85 1.77
C ARG A 300 -20.73 -2.53 2.05
N LEU A 301 -20.40 -3.59 1.32
CA LEU A 301 -19.14 -4.33 1.48
C LEU A 301 -17.93 -3.59 0.89
N GLN A 302 -18.15 -2.74 -0.11
CA GLN A 302 -17.08 -2.06 -0.85
C GLN A 302 -16.88 -0.59 -0.48
N ARG A 303 -17.90 0.09 0.08
CA ARG A 303 -17.89 1.54 0.37
C ARG A 303 -16.65 2.02 1.12
N GLY A 304 -16.16 1.25 2.10
CA GLY A 304 -14.98 1.62 2.87
C GLY A 304 -13.70 1.59 2.04
N ALA A 305 -13.57 0.61 1.13
CA ALA A 305 -12.44 0.56 0.20
C ALA A 305 -12.56 1.66 -0.87
N VAL A 306 -13.74 1.87 -1.43
CA VAL A 306 -13.97 2.97 -2.40
C VAL A 306 -13.64 4.31 -1.75
N ALA A 307 -14.09 4.57 -0.53
CA ALA A 307 -13.77 5.79 0.21
C ALA A 307 -12.26 5.94 0.47
N GLY A 308 -11.58 4.87 0.89
CA GLY A 308 -10.13 4.88 1.11
C GLY A 308 -9.31 5.18 -0.15
N TRP A 309 -9.63 4.51 -1.26
CA TRP A 309 -9.00 4.78 -2.56
C TRP A 309 -9.32 6.19 -3.07
N SER A 310 -10.57 6.64 -2.90
CA SER A 310 -11.02 7.98 -3.28
C SER A 310 -10.25 9.06 -2.55
N ALA A 311 -10.11 8.93 -1.23
CA ALA A 311 -9.32 9.86 -0.41
C ALA A 311 -7.84 9.83 -0.80
N GLY A 312 -7.27 8.64 -1.03
CA GLY A 312 -5.88 8.50 -1.46
C GLY A 312 -5.59 9.18 -2.80
N PHE A 313 -6.47 9.00 -3.80
CA PHE A 313 -6.32 9.64 -5.11
C PHE A 313 -6.57 11.14 -5.07
N LEU A 314 -7.54 11.61 -4.29
CA LEU A 314 -7.75 13.03 -4.07
C LEU A 314 -6.50 13.70 -3.46
N LEU A 315 -5.93 13.10 -2.43
CA LEU A 315 -4.72 13.59 -1.77
C LEU A 315 -3.50 13.52 -2.69
N ALA A 316 -3.31 12.41 -3.41
CA ALA A 316 -2.22 12.27 -4.37
C ALA A 316 -2.33 13.31 -5.49
N GLY A 317 -3.54 13.52 -6.03
CA GLY A 317 -3.81 14.58 -6.98
C GLY A 317 -3.43 15.94 -6.41
N LEU A 318 -3.90 16.28 -5.21
CA LEU A 318 -3.60 17.58 -4.57
C LEU A 318 -2.10 17.81 -4.38
N VAL A 319 -1.37 16.79 -3.94
CA VAL A 319 0.09 16.88 -3.78
C VAL A 319 0.77 17.07 -5.14
N TYR A 320 0.47 16.24 -6.14
CA TYR A 320 1.11 16.34 -7.46
C TYR A 320 0.72 17.64 -8.19
N GLY A 321 -0.50 18.11 -8.02
CA GLY A 321 -0.97 19.39 -8.55
C GLY A 321 -0.12 20.55 -8.03
N GLY A 322 0.12 20.61 -6.72
CA GLY A 322 0.96 21.64 -6.09
C GLY A 322 2.44 21.60 -6.50
N MET A 323 2.93 20.47 -7.02
CA MET A 323 4.30 20.34 -7.50
C MET A 323 4.51 20.85 -8.93
N THR A 324 3.43 21.08 -9.67
CA THR A 324 3.51 21.33 -11.11
C THR A 324 4.30 22.61 -11.42
N GLU A 325 4.17 23.66 -10.62
CA GLU A 325 4.91 24.92 -10.78
C GLU A 325 6.39 24.75 -10.41
N GLY A 326 6.68 24.09 -9.29
CA GLY A 326 8.05 23.81 -8.87
C GLY A 326 8.85 22.97 -9.86
N ALA A 327 8.19 22.12 -10.67
CA ALA A 327 8.83 21.39 -11.76
C ALA A 327 9.23 22.30 -12.93
N ALA A 328 8.45 23.33 -13.24
CA ALA A 328 8.75 24.29 -14.30
C ALA A 328 9.85 25.29 -13.89
N GLU A 329 9.89 25.66 -12.60
CA GLU A 329 10.94 26.49 -12.01
C GLU A 329 12.29 25.77 -11.99
N LEU A 330 12.30 24.45 -11.75
CA LEU A 330 13.53 23.63 -11.67
C LEU A 330 14.42 23.71 -12.92
N VAL A 331 13.85 24.04 -14.07
CA VAL A 331 14.52 24.09 -15.38
C VAL A 331 14.86 25.53 -15.78
N GLY A 332 14.29 26.54 -15.11
CA GLY A 332 14.33 27.95 -15.52
C GLY A 332 15.65 28.68 -15.27
N ASP A 333 16.51 28.19 -14.38
CA ASP A 333 17.68 28.92 -13.88
C ASP A 333 18.96 28.74 -14.72
N ASN A 334 18.93 27.96 -15.81
CA ASN A 334 20.07 27.79 -16.71
C ASN A 334 19.74 28.35 -18.11
N GLU A 335 20.54 29.29 -18.63
CA GLU A 335 20.37 29.88 -19.97
C GLU A 335 20.32 28.82 -21.08
N GLN A 336 21.08 27.74 -20.95
CA GLN A 336 21.06 26.62 -21.90
C GLN A 336 19.75 25.82 -21.82
N ALA A 337 19.20 25.68 -20.62
CA ALA A 337 17.92 25.02 -20.40
C ALA A 337 16.77 25.88 -20.94
N ARG A 338 16.80 27.21 -20.74
CA ARG A 338 15.83 28.16 -21.34
C ARG A 338 15.74 28.04 -22.85
N GLY A 339 16.87 27.99 -23.56
CA GLY A 339 16.88 27.81 -25.02
C GLY A 339 16.36 26.43 -25.48
N ILE A 340 16.43 25.39 -24.65
CA ILE A 340 15.80 24.08 -24.92
C ILE A 340 14.30 24.14 -24.62
N ILE A 341 13.89 24.76 -23.52
CA ILE A 341 12.50 24.96 -23.12
C ILE A 341 11.73 25.74 -24.19
N GLU A 342 12.28 26.84 -24.70
CA GLU A 342 11.67 27.64 -25.77
C GLU A 342 11.48 26.83 -27.05
N ARG A 343 12.47 26.01 -27.43
CA ARG A 343 12.37 25.10 -28.58
C ARG A 343 11.37 23.95 -28.37
N MET A 344 11.07 23.58 -27.12
CA MET A 344 10.07 22.57 -26.76
C MET A 344 8.66 23.13 -26.57
N GLY A 345 8.43 24.43 -26.84
CA GLY A 345 7.11 25.06 -26.71
C GLY A 345 6.87 25.80 -25.39
N GLY A 346 7.92 26.09 -24.62
CA GLY A 346 7.87 26.90 -23.40
C GLY A 346 7.58 26.12 -22.11
N GLN A 347 7.51 26.83 -20.98
CA GLN A 347 7.24 26.21 -19.66
C GLN A 347 5.89 25.50 -19.59
N ALA A 348 4.90 25.95 -20.35
CA ALA A 348 3.59 25.30 -20.44
C ALA A 348 3.70 23.85 -20.95
N ALA A 349 4.54 23.58 -21.95
CA ALA A 349 4.74 22.23 -22.48
C ALA A 349 5.40 21.28 -21.47
N ILE A 350 6.32 21.79 -20.64
CA ILE A 350 6.98 21.00 -19.58
C ILE A 350 6.00 20.70 -18.44
N SER A 351 5.24 21.71 -18.04
CA SER A 351 4.16 21.57 -17.09
C SER A 351 3.16 20.52 -17.57
N ASP A 352 2.69 20.61 -18.81
CA ASP A 352 1.74 19.66 -19.40
C ASP A 352 2.31 18.24 -19.48
N ALA A 353 3.58 18.09 -19.86
CA ALA A 353 4.25 16.79 -19.88
C ALA A 353 4.36 16.17 -18.48
N PHE A 354 4.70 16.97 -17.46
CA PHE A 354 4.72 16.53 -16.06
C PHE A 354 3.33 16.09 -15.59
N VAL A 355 2.30 16.92 -15.82
CA VAL A 355 0.91 16.59 -15.47
C VAL A 355 0.47 15.31 -16.18
N SER A 356 0.74 15.19 -17.47
CA SER A 356 0.38 14.01 -18.26
C SER A 356 1.04 12.74 -17.72
N ALA A 357 2.33 12.80 -17.37
CA ALA A 357 3.05 11.68 -16.77
C ALA A 357 2.49 11.27 -15.41
N MET A 358 2.18 12.23 -14.53
CA MET A 358 1.60 11.96 -13.21
C MET A 358 0.18 11.39 -13.31
N ILE A 359 -0.64 11.91 -14.23
CA ILE A 359 -1.98 11.36 -14.51
C ILE A 359 -1.88 9.93 -15.06
N GLY A 360 -0.94 9.66 -15.97
CA GLY A 360 -0.69 8.31 -16.45
C GLY A 360 -0.29 7.34 -15.33
N MET A 361 0.57 7.80 -14.41
CA MET A 361 0.94 7.03 -13.21
C MET A 361 -0.27 6.74 -12.31
N LEU A 362 -1.13 7.74 -12.05
CA LEU A 362 -2.36 7.53 -11.28
C LEU A 362 -3.31 6.55 -12.00
N GLY A 363 -3.40 6.61 -13.32
CA GLY A 363 -4.14 5.64 -14.14
C GLY A 363 -3.65 4.21 -13.94
N LEU A 364 -2.33 3.99 -13.99
CA LEU A 364 -1.73 2.69 -13.72
C LEU A 364 -2.08 2.19 -12.30
N VAL A 365 -1.96 3.06 -11.29
CA VAL A 365 -2.31 2.71 -9.90
C VAL A 365 -3.81 2.42 -9.75
N ALA A 366 -4.69 3.09 -10.50
CA ALA A 366 -6.13 2.83 -10.49
C ALA A 366 -6.48 1.44 -11.04
N ALA A 367 -5.62 0.83 -11.85
CA ALA A 367 -5.76 -0.58 -12.26
C ALA A 367 -5.71 -1.53 -11.05
N LEU A 368 -4.93 -1.21 -10.01
CA LEU A 368 -4.89 -2.00 -8.77
C LEU A 368 -6.23 -1.91 -8.01
N HIS A 369 -6.84 -0.73 -7.99
CA HIS A 369 -8.17 -0.52 -7.40
C HIS A 369 -9.20 -1.42 -8.07
N VAL A 370 -9.36 -1.34 -9.39
CA VAL A 370 -10.41 -2.09 -10.10
C VAL A 370 -10.21 -3.60 -9.97
N VAL A 371 -8.97 -4.10 -10.04
CA VAL A 371 -8.66 -5.53 -9.82
C VAL A 371 -9.02 -5.96 -8.41
N SER A 372 -8.62 -5.19 -7.39
CA SER A 372 -8.96 -5.50 -6.00
C SER A 372 -10.47 -5.50 -5.74
N SER A 373 -11.21 -4.62 -6.40
CA SER A 373 -12.67 -4.51 -6.29
C SER A 373 -13.39 -5.66 -7.00
N VAL A 374 -12.94 -6.06 -8.19
CA VAL A 374 -13.49 -7.20 -8.95
C VAL A 374 -13.24 -8.52 -8.21
N LEU A 375 -12.02 -8.74 -7.71
CA LEU A 375 -11.65 -9.98 -7.00
C LEU A 375 -12.39 -10.20 -5.68
N ARG A 376 -13.15 -9.21 -5.20
CA ARG A 376 -14.09 -9.43 -4.09
C ARG A 376 -15.13 -10.48 -4.42
N LEU A 377 -15.55 -10.60 -5.68
CA LEU A 377 -16.44 -11.70 -6.10
C LEU A 377 -15.81 -13.05 -5.78
N SER A 378 -14.55 -13.26 -6.17
CA SER A 378 -13.79 -14.47 -5.83
C SER A 378 -13.66 -14.67 -4.33
N GLY A 379 -13.48 -13.59 -3.56
CA GLY A 379 -13.41 -13.63 -2.10
C GLY A 379 -14.73 -14.01 -1.42
N GLU A 380 -15.88 -13.62 -1.99
CA GLU A 380 -17.20 -14.04 -1.50
C GLU A 380 -17.54 -15.49 -1.87
N GLU A 381 -17.12 -15.97 -3.05
CA GLU A 381 -17.28 -17.37 -3.46
C GLU A 381 -16.43 -18.28 -2.57
N THR A 382 -15.12 -18.03 -2.51
CA THR A 382 -14.15 -18.89 -1.79
C THR A 382 -14.35 -18.94 -0.28
N SER A 383 -15.07 -17.97 0.31
CA SER A 383 -15.41 -17.96 1.73
C SER A 383 -16.80 -18.52 2.04
N GLY A 384 -17.51 -19.09 1.06
CA GLY A 384 -18.87 -19.59 1.22
C GLY A 384 -19.93 -18.52 1.48
N ARG A 385 -19.61 -17.22 1.34
CA ARG A 385 -20.56 -16.12 1.62
C ARG A 385 -21.50 -15.86 0.44
N ALA A 386 -21.11 -16.26 -0.76
CA ALA A 386 -21.95 -16.17 -1.95
C ALA A 386 -23.14 -17.17 -1.89
N GLU A 387 -22.97 -18.34 -1.28
CA GLU A 387 -23.97 -19.41 -1.31
C GLU A 387 -25.30 -19.03 -0.64
N PRO A 388 -25.33 -18.46 0.59
CA PRO A 388 -26.59 -18.05 1.21
C PRO A 388 -27.34 -16.98 0.41
N VAL A 389 -26.61 -16.11 -0.29
CA VAL A 389 -27.21 -15.06 -1.13
C VAL A 389 -27.81 -15.63 -2.41
N LEU A 390 -27.10 -16.57 -3.04
CA LEU A 390 -27.53 -17.21 -4.29
C LEU A 390 -28.58 -18.32 -4.08
N ALA A 391 -28.71 -18.84 -2.86
CA ALA A 391 -29.82 -19.72 -2.47
C ALA A 391 -31.17 -18.96 -2.41
N GLY A 392 -31.13 -17.64 -2.24
CA GLY A 392 -32.32 -16.78 -2.33
C GLY A 392 -32.75 -16.49 -3.78
N ALA A 393 -33.74 -15.62 -3.95
CA ALA A 393 -34.25 -15.21 -5.27
C ALA A 393 -33.33 -14.19 -5.99
N VAL A 394 -32.01 -14.44 -6.00
CA VAL A 394 -30.99 -13.60 -6.65
C VAL A 394 -30.20 -14.43 -7.66
N GLY A 395 -30.35 -14.12 -8.95
CA GLY A 395 -29.54 -14.76 -9.99
C GLY A 395 -28.06 -14.33 -9.93
N ARG A 396 -27.16 -15.23 -10.36
CA ARG A 396 -25.69 -15.03 -10.37
C ARG A 396 -25.25 -13.74 -11.06
N LEU A 397 -25.87 -13.43 -12.20
CA LEU A 397 -25.57 -12.21 -12.96
C LEU A 397 -25.97 -10.94 -12.20
N ARG A 398 -27.10 -10.94 -11.48
CA ARG A 398 -27.54 -9.79 -10.70
C ARG A 398 -26.64 -9.56 -9.50
N TRP A 399 -26.19 -10.65 -8.88
CA TRP A 399 -25.19 -10.60 -7.81
C TRP A 399 -23.86 -10.04 -8.32
N ALA A 400 -23.31 -10.59 -9.40
CA ALA A 400 -22.06 -10.12 -9.99
C ALA A 400 -22.14 -8.67 -10.46
N ALA A 401 -23.20 -8.29 -11.18
CA ALA A 401 -23.42 -6.92 -11.64
C ALA A 401 -23.40 -5.91 -10.48
N GLY A 402 -23.95 -6.26 -9.32
CA GLY A 402 -23.89 -5.41 -8.12
C GLY A 402 -22.45 -5.08 -7.69
N HIS A 403 -21.55 -6.06 -7.72
CA HIS A 403 -20.14 -5.84 -7.41
C HIS A 403 -19.39 -5.11 -8.53
N LEU A 404 -19.67 -5.46 -9.80
CA LEU A 404 -19.00 -4.86 -10.95
C LEU A 404 -19.35 -3.39 -11.13
N VAL A 405 -20.62 -3.01 -10.94
CA VAL A 405 -21.02 -1.59 -10.97
C VAL A 405 -20.20 -0.78 -9.97
N VAL A 406 -20.03 -1.28 -8.74
CA VAL A 406 -19.21 -0.60 -7.73
C VAL A 406 -17.73 -0.56 -8.12
N ALA A 407 -17.19 -1.64 -8.71
CA ALA A 407 -15.79 -1.69 -9.13
C ALA A 407 -15.49 -0.70 -10.28
N PHE A 408 -16.30 -0.69 -11.34
CA PHE A 408 -16.09 0.16 -12.51
C PHE A 408 -16.47 1.63 -12.25
N SER A 409 -17.57 1.90 -11.52
CA SER A 409 -17.91 3.27 -11.10
C SER A 409 -16.94 3.79 -10.04
N GLY A 410 -16.45 2.93 -9.15
CA GLY A 410 -15.43 3.27 -8.16
C GLY A 410 -14.11 3.67 -8.82
N ALA A 411 -13.66 2.94 -9.85
CA ALA A 411 -12.49 3.32 -10.63
C ALA A 411 -12.64 4.69 -11.32
N ALA A 412 -13.82 4.97 -11.91
CA ALA A 412 -14.10 6.27 -12.52
C ALA A 412 -14.14 7.40 -11.48
N LEU A 413 -14.77 7.17 -10.32
CA LEU A 413 -14.82 8.12 -9.21
C LEU A 413 -13.42 8.44 -8.67
N VAL A 414 -12.58 7.42 -8.50
CA VAL A 414 -11.21 7.56 -7.99
C VAL A 414 -10.37 8.39 -8.97
N MET A 415 -10.48 8.18 -10.28
CA MET A 415 -9.82 9.03 -11.29
C MET A 415 -10.38 10.46 -11.34
N LEU A 416 -11.69 10.62 -11.20
CA LEU A 416 -12.33 11.93 -11.13
C LEU A 416 -11.81 12.73 -9.92
N LEU A 417 -11.69 12.09 -8.76
CA LEU A 417 -11.17 12.71 -7.54
C LEU A 417 -9.67 12.98 -7.62
N ALA A 418 -8.88 12.15 -8.30
CA ALA A 418 -7.51 12.49 -8.63
C ALA A 418 -7.43 13.76 -9.47
N GLY A 419 -8.24 13.88 -10.53
CA GLY A 419 -8.28 15.08 -11.35
C GLY A 419 -8.74 16.31 -10.58
N ALA A 420 -9.74 16.17 -9.70
CA ALA A 420 -10.21 17.26 -8.83
C ALA A 420 -9.13 17.69 -7.84
N GLY A 421 -8.43 16.74 -7.22
CA GLY A 421 -7.29 17.03 -6.35
C GLY A 421 -6.17 17.73 -7.11
N PHE A 422 -5.81 17.21 -8.28
CA PHE A 422 -4.76 17.77 -9.12
C PHE A 422 -5.08 19.19 -9.58
N ALA A 423 -6.30 19.44 -10.04
CA ALA A 423 -6.77 20.78 -10.38
C ALA A 423 -6.75 21.73 -9.17
N ALA A 424 -7.16 21.27 -7.99
CA ALA A 424 -7.14 22.07 -6.77
C ALA A 424 -5.71 22.40 -6.32
N GLY A 425 -4.77 21.46 -6.47
CA GLY A 425 -3.36 21.67 -6.17
C GLY A 425 -2.66 22.56 -7.20
N HIS A 426 -3.01 22.43 -8.48
CA HIS A 426 -2.42 23.21 -9.57
C HIS A 426 -2.98 24.64 -9.67
N GLY A 427 -4.22 24.86 -9.24
CA GLY A 427 -4.87 26.18 -9.23
C GLY A 427 -5.40 26.67 -10.58
N ARG A 428 -5.17 25.93 -11.68
CA ARG A 428 -5.64 26.27 -13.04
C ARG A 428 -6.00 25.03 -13.87
N ASP A 429 -6.57 25.25 -15.07
CA ASP A 429 -6.83 24.23 -16.10
C ASP A 429 -7.65 23.01 -15.66
N ALA A 430 -8.57 23.22 -14.70
CA ALA A 430 -9.36 22.15 -14.09
C ALA A 430 -10.09 21.26 -15.10
N GLY A 431 -10.67 21.84 -16.15
CA GLY A 431 -11.37 21.10 -17.20
C GLY A 431 -10.44 20.16 -17.98
N ALA A 432 -9.24 20.65 -18.34
CA ALA A 432 -8.25 19.86 -19.08
C ALA A 432 -7.69 18.72 -18.23
N ILE A 433 -7.37 19.00 -16.96
CA ILE A 433 -6.87 18.02 -15.99
C ILE A 433 -7.91 16.94 -15.71
N LEU A 434 -9.17 17.32 -15.47
CA LEU A 434 -10.26 16.36 -15.27
C LEU A 434 -10.47 15.49 -16.52
N GLY A 435 -10.44 16.10 -17.70
CA GLY A 435 -10.49 15.37 -18.98
C GLY A 435 -9.35 14.37 -19.12
N ALA A 436 -8.12 14.77 -18.83
CA ALA A 436 -6.94 13.92 -18.87
C ALA A 436 -7.04 12.73 -17.90
N CYS A 437 -7.53 12.94 -16.68
CA CYS A 437 -7.77 11.86 -15.74
C CYS A 437 -8.87 10.89 -16.20
N LEU A 438 -9.98 11.40 -16.75
CA LEU A 438 -11.08 10.56 -17.22
C LEU A 438 -10.71 9.74 -18.46
N VAL A 439 -9.79 10.23 -19.30
CA VAL A 439 -9.25 9.48 -20.44
C VAL A 439 -8.50 8.21 -20.03
N GLN A 440 -8.01 8.12 -18.79
CA GLN A 440 -7.36 6.90 -18.27
C GLN A 440 -8.36 5.77 -17.94
N VAL A 441 -9.63 6.09 -17.72
CA VAL A 441 -10.66 5.15 -17.24
C VAL A 441 -10.87 3.94 -18.17
N PRO A 442 -10.94 4.09 -19.51
CA PRO A 442 -11.04 2.95 -20.43
C PRO A 442 -9.92 1.92 -20.26
N ALA A 443 -8.67 2.35 -20.10
CA ALA A 443 -7.55 1.43 -19.90
C ALA A 443 -7.65 0.70 -18.55
N VAL A 444 -8.06 1.41 -17.49
CA VAL A 444 -8.38 0.80 -16.19
C VAL A 444 -9.49 -0.25 -16.33
N TRP A 445 -10.53 0.06 -17.09
CA TRP A 445 -11.64 -0.86 -17.33
C TRP A 445 -11.24 -2.10 -18.13
N VAL A 446 -10.28 -2.00 -19.06
CA VAL A 446 -9.73 -3.19 -19.74
C VAL A 446 -9.08 -4.13 -18.73
N VAL A 447 -8.23 -3.62 -17.83
CA VAL A 447 -7.59 -4.44 -16.78
C VAL A 447 -8.64 -5.05 -15.84
N GLY A 448 -9.65 -4.27 -15.45
CA GLY A 448 -10.81 -4.77 -14.70
C GLY A 448 -11.58 -5.86 -15.46
N GLY A 449 -11.77 -5.69 -16.77
CA GLY A 449 -12.41 -6.66 -17.66
C GLY A 449 -11.64 -7.98 -17.72
N VAL A 450 -10.30 -7.94 -17.77
CA VAL A 450 -9.48 -9.16 -17.68
C VAL A 450 -9.68 -9.87 -16.34
N ALA A 451 -9.78 -9.14 -15.24
CA ALA A 451 -10.08 -9.73 -13.93
C ALA A 451 -11.48 -10.39 -13.91
N VAL A 452 -12.48 -9.78 -14.55
CA VAL A 452 -13.83 -10.35 -14.70
C VAL A 452 -13.79 -11.61 -15.57
N LEU A 453 -13.05 -11.59 -16.67
CA LEU A 453 -12.88 -12.72 -17.57
C LEU A 453 -12.25 -13.91 -16.85
N LEU A 454 -11.14 -13.69 -16.15
CA LEU A 454 -10.42 -14.73 -15.40
C LEU A 454 -11.32 -15.30 -14.30
N HIS A 455 -11.99 -14.46 -13.51
CA HIS A 455 -12.90 -14.93 -12.48
C HIS A 455 -14.12 -15.68 -13.06
N GLY A 456 -14.63 -15.25 -14.21
CA GLY A 456 -15.79 -15.83 -14.87
C GLY A 456 -15.52 -17.21 -15.46
N LEU A 457 -14.37 -17.40 -16.11
CA LEU A 457 -14.02 -18.64 -16.82
C LEU A 457 -13.18 -19.61 -15.96
N LEU A 458 -12.25 -19.09 -15.16
CA LEU A 458 -11.25 -19.86 -14.42
C LEU A 458 -11.14 -19.32 -12.98
N PRO A 459 -12.13 -19.56 -12.10
CA PRO A 459 -12.17 -18.97 -10.76
C PRO A 459 -10.92 -19.26 -9.92
N ARG A 460 -10.31 -20.44 -10.09
CA ARG A 460 -9.05 -20.82 -9.44
C ARG A 460 -7.86 -19.93 -9.84
N ALA A 461 -7.90 -19.36 -11.05
CA ALA A 461 -6.88 -18.47 -11.59
C ALA A 461 -7.28 -16.98 -11.44
N ALA A 462 -8.37 -16.64 -10.77
CA ALA A 462 -8.81 -15.24 -10.62
C ALA A 462 -7.69 -14.35 -10.05
N ALA A 463 -6.91 -14.87 -9.10
CA ALA A 463 -5.77 -14.16 -8.52
C ALA A 463 -4.67 -13.79 -9.55
N ALA A 464 -4.59 -14.46 -10.70
CA ALA A 464 -3.66 -14.12 -11.78
C ALA A 464 -3.93 -12.73 -12.38
N ALA A 465 -5.11 -12.14 -12.14
CA ALA A 465 -5.38 -10.74 -12.48
C ALA A 465 -4.36 -9.77 -11.85
N TRP A 466 -3.78 -10.11 -10.69
CA TRP A 466 -2.69 -9.31 -10.09
C TRP A 466 -1.41 -9.36 -10.92
N ALA A 467 -1.11 -10.48 -11.58
CA ALA A 467 0.04 -10.57 -12.48
C ALA A 467 -0.17 -9.68 -13.72
N VAL A 468 -1.40 -9.61 -14.25
CA VAL A 468 -1.75 -8.71 -15.36
C VAL A 468 -1.60 -7.25 -14.93
N ALA A 469 -2.15 -6.87 -13.79
CA ALA A 469 -2.00 -5.52 -13.26
C ALA A 469 -0.52 -5.17 -13.04
N GLY A 470 0.24 -6.07 -12.39
CA GLY A 470 1.68 -5.90 -12.17
C GLY A 470 2.46 -5.75 -13.47
N ALA A 471 2.16 -6.56 -14.49
CA ALA A 471 2.79 -6.47 -15.81
C ALA A 471 2.48 -5.12 -16.48
N VAL A 472 1.23 -4.64 -16.42
CA VAL A 472 0.84 -3.34 -16.97
C VAL A 472 1.55 -2.19 -16.25
N LEU A 473 1.67 -2.25 -14.92
CA LEU A 473 2.45 -1.27 -14.14
C LEU A 473 3.92 -1.27 -14.53
N LEU A 474 4.54 -2.45 -14.63
CA LEU A 474 5.95 -2.59 -15.00
C LEU A 474 6.21 -2.08 -16.42
N LEU A 475 5.37 -2.46 -17.39
CA LEU A 475 5.48 -1.98 -18.76
C LEU A 475 5.27 -0.47 -18.85
N GLY A 476 4.33 0.09 -18.09
CA GLY A 476 4.07 1.53 -18.11
C GLY A 476 5.18 2.38 -17.49
N TRP A 477 5.84 1.89 -16.44
CA TRP A 477 6.80 2.68 -15.67
C TRP A 477 8.26 2.35 -15.96
N VAL A 478 8.58 1.07 -16.12
CA VAL A 478 9.94 0.56 -16.32
C VAL A 478 10.23 0.28 -17.79
N GLY A 479 9.21 -0.13 -18.55
CA GLY A 479 9.35 -0.47 -19.98
C GLY A 479 10.07 0.59 -20.81
N PRO A 480 9.62 1.86 -20.80
CA PRO A 480 10.30 2.95 -21.51
C PRO A 480 11.73 3.21 -21.02
N ALA A 481 12.00 3.00 -19.73
CA ALA A 481 13.33 3.21 -19.16
C ALA A 481 14.34 2.11 -19.56
N LEU A 482 13.85 0.90 -19.87
CA LEU A 482 14.66 -0.23 -20.32
C LEU A 482 14.72 -0.37 -21.85
N ASP A 483 14.17 0.60 -22.59
CA ASP A 483 14.10 0.60 -24.06
C ASP A 483 13.52 -0.71 -24.65
N VAL A 484 12.45 -1.21 -24.01
CA VAL A 484 11.79 -2.46 -24.40
C VAL A 484 11.11 -2.29 -25.78
N PRO A 485 11.11 -3.32 -26.66
CA PRO A 485 10.48 -3.23 -27.97
C PRO A 485 9.03 -2.72 -27.91
N GLN A 486 8.66 -1.81 -28.82
CA GLN A 486 7.33 -1.19 -28.86
C GLN A 486 6.19 -2.21 -28.89
N ALA A 487 6.36 -3.33 -29.59
CA ALA A 487 5.36 -4.42 -29.62
C ALA A 487 5.01 -4.97 -28.22
N VAL A 488 5.94 -4.91 -27.26
CA VAL A 488 5.70 -5.32 -25.86
C VAL A 488 5.03 -4.19 -25.08
N LEU A 489 5.41 -2.93 -25.32
CA LEU A 489 4.77 -1.77 -24.70
C LEU A 489 3.31 -1.62 -25.15
N ASP A 490 3.02 -1.93 -26.42
CA ASP A 490 1.68 -1.90 -27.03
C ASP A 490 0.72 -2.94 -26.43
N VAL A 491 1.22 -3.91 -25.65
CA VAL A 491 0.36 -4.82 -24.87
C VAL A 491 -0.36 -4.05 -23.76
N SER A 492 0.24 -2.96 -23.25
CA SER A 492 -0.38 -2.15 -22.21
C SER A 492 -1.52 -1.32 -22.78
N PRO A 493 -2.75 -1.39 -22.22
CA PRO A 493 -3.86 -0.58 -22.69
C PRO A 493 -3.61 0.93 -22.47
N PHE A 494 -2.72 1.29 -21.54
CA PHE A 494 -2.36 2.67 -21.24
C PHE A 494 -1.50 3.32 -22.34
N GLY A 495 -0.77 2.52 -23.15
CA GLY A 495 0.06 3.03 -24.24
C GLY A 495 -0.74 3.64 -25.39
N HIS A 496 -2.00 3.21 -25.56
CA HIS A 496 -2.88 3.62 -26.66
C HIS A 496 -3.67 4.90 -26.38
N LEU A 497 -3.68 5.38 -25.14
CA LEU A 497 -4.44 6.55 -24.74
C LEU A 497 -3.75 7.85 -25.17
N PRO A 498 -4.51 8.90 -25.54
CA PRO A 498 -3.92 10.20 -25.84
C PRO A 498 -3.26 10.80 -24.59
N LYS A 499 -2.06 11.35 -24.76
CA LYS A 499 -1.31 12.02 -23.70
C LYS A 499 -1.88 13.42 -23.48
N LEU A 500 -2.64 13.57 -22.41
CA LEU A 500 -3.26 14.84 -22.01
C LEU A 500 -2.81 15.22 -20.60
N PRO A 501 -2.73 16.51 -20.25
CA PRO A 501 -2.79 17.68 -21.15
C PRO A 501 -1.55 17.76 -22.08
N GLY A 502 -1.60 18.63 -23.10
CA GLY A 502 -0.49 18.88 -24.05
C GLY A 502 -0.57 18.14 -25.40
N GLY A 503 -1.30 17.03 -25.51
CA GLY A 503 -1.60 16.35 -26.78
C GLY A 503 -3.00 16.61 -27.32
N GLU A 504 -3.30 16.11 -28.52
CA GLU A 504 -4.64 16.18 -29.11
C GLU A 504 -5.51 14.99 -28.67
N MET A 505 -6.80 15.26 -28.42
CA MET A 505 -7.77 14.22 -28.12
C MET A 505 -7.99 13.32 -29.34
N ARG A 506 -7.76 12.01 -29.16
CA ARG A 506 -8.05 10.98 -30.17
C ARG A 506 -9.10 10.01 -29.62
N TRP A 507 -10.32 10.11 -30.15
CA TRP A 507 -11.44 9.24 -29.76
C TRP A 507 -11.32 7.76 -30.19
N PRO A 508 -10.77 7.40 -31.37
CA PRO A 508 -10.78 6.01 -31.81
C PRO A 508 -10.11 5.02 -30.82
N PRO A 509 -8.89 5.28 -30.28
CA PRO A 509 -8.28 4.39 -29.29
C PRO A 509 -9.12 4.25 -28.01
N VAL A 510 -9.72 5.35 -27.55
CA VAL A 510 -10.59 5.37 -26.37
C VAL A 510 -11.82 4.47 -26.57
N LEU A 511 -12.49 4.58 -27.72
CA LEU A 511 -13.66 3.77 -28.05
C LEU A 511 -13.31 2.29 -28.22
N VAL A 512 -12.15 1.98 -28.81
CA VAL A 512 -11.66 0.60 -28.95
C VAL A 512 -11.40 -0.02 -27.58
N LEU A 513 -10.75 0.68 -26.64
CA LEU A 513 -10.52 0.18 -25.29
C LEU A 513 -11.84 -0.05 -24.53
N LEU A 514 -12.83 0.85 -24.69
CA LEU A 514 -14.16 0.66 -24.11
C LEU A 514 -14.86 -0.59 -24.69
N LEU A 515 -14.76 -0.82 -25.99
CA LEU A 515 -15.30 -2.01 -26.64
C LEU A 515 -14.63 -3.28 -26.11
N ILE A 516 -13.29 -3.29 -26.02
CA ILE A 516 -12.52 -4.41 -25.46
C ILE A 516 -12.95 -4.70 -24.02
N ALA A 517 -13.04 -3.68 -23.16
CA ALA A 517 -13.50 -3.83 -21.79
C ALA A 517 -14.90 -4.44 -21.73
N GLY A 518 -15.83 -3.95 -22.57
CA GLY A 518 -17.19 -4.48 -22.68
C GLY A 518 -17.23 -5.96 -23.08
N VAL A 519 -16.43 -6.35 -24.08
CA VAL A 519 -16.32 -7.75 -24.53
C VAL A 519 -15.76 -8.64 -23.43
N LEU A 520 -14.68 -8.24 -22.76
CA LEU A 520 -14.07 -9.00 -21.66
C LEU A 520 -15.06 -9.24 -20.51
N VAL A 521 -15.80 -8.20 -20.12
CA VAL A 521 -16.84 -8.29 -19.08
C VAL A 521 -17.99 -9.20 -19.53
N ALA A 522 -18.48 -9.05 -20.76
CA ALA A 522 -19.57 -9.87 -21.29
C ALA A 522 -19.20 -11.36 -21.34
N VAL A 523 -18.00 -11.70 -21.80
CA VAL A 523 -17.50 -13.08 -21.84
C VAL A 523 -17.30 -13.62 -20.42
N GLY A 524 -16.72 -12.84 -19.51
CA GLY A 524 -16.58 -13.24 -18.11
C GLY A 524 -17.92 -13.52 -17.42
N LEU A 525 -18.93 -12.66 -17.64
CA LEU A 525 -20.28 -12.87 -17.12
C LEU A 525 -20.98 -14.08 -17.76
N ALA A 526 -20.77 -14.32 -19.06
CA ALA A 526 -21.28 -15.52 -19.73
C ALA A 526 -20.64 -16.80 -19.15
N GLY A 527 -19.35 -16.76 -18.82
CA GLY A 527 -18.65 -17.82 -18.09
C GLY A 527 -19.26 -18.06 -16.70
N LEU A 528 -19.44 -17.00 -15.91
CA LEU A 528 -20.04 -17.06 -14.58
C LEU A 528 -21.45 -17.66 -14.59
N ARG A 529 -22.24 -17.35 -15.62
CA ARG A 529 -23.60 -17.89 -15.78
C ARG A 529 -23.60 -19.41 -16.01
N ARG A 530 -22.60 -19.94 -16.71
CA ARG A 530 -22.54 -21.34 -17.13
C ARG A 530 -21.79 -22.24 -16.15
N ARG A 531 -20.80 -21.71 -15.41
CA ARG A 531 -19.99 -22.51 -14.47
C ARG A 531 -20.73 -22.80 -13.16
N ASP A 532 -20.35 -23.87 -12.48
CA ASP A 532 -20.77 -24.11 -11.10
C ASP A 532 -20.08 -23.15 -10.11
N MET A 533 -20.73 -22.93 -8.97
CA MET A 533 -20.09 -22.19 -7.87
C MET A 533 -19.02 -23.09 -7.26
N SER A 534 -17.85 -22.54 -6.99
CA SER A 534 -16.81 -23.31 -6.29
C SER A 534 -17.23 -23.48 -4.83
N THR A 535 -17.58 -24.71 -4.46
CA THR A 535 -17.70 -25.17 -3.06
C THR A 535 -16.33 -25.36 -2.42
#